data_AF-A0A6B2C722-F1
#
_entry.id   AF-A0A6B2C722-F1
#
_cell.length_a   1.000
_cell.length_b   1.000
_cell.length_c   1.000
_cell.angle_alpha   90.00
_cell.angle_beta   90.00
_cell.angle_gamma   90.00
#
_symmetry.space_group_name_H-M   'P 1'
#
loop_
_entity.id
_entity.type
_entity.pdbx_description
1 polymer ?
#
loop_
_entity_poly.entity_id
_entity_poly.type
_entity_poly.pdbx_seq_one_letter_code
_entity_poly.pdbx_strand_id
1 'polypeptide(L)'
;MTLDVFKMKVCGNCINWRPLQSYSSLGKCVACNKMTGRYDNGGCGNYARKNLSYFDFMWCMTCGTMVHKSDYDLHIGHELVPEPYIDPDLHEETYAVD
;
A
#
# COMPACT_ATOMS: atom_id res chain seq x y z
N MET A 1 -3.48 21.46 23.13
CA MET A 1 -4.43 21.09 22.07
C MET A 1 -3.87 19.89 21.32
N THR A 2 -4.16 18.69 21.80
CA THR A 2 -3.76 17.43 21.15
C THR A 2 -4.77 17.14 20.05
N LEU A 3 -4.45 17.57 18.82
CA LEU A 3 -5.28 17.32 17.66
C LEU A 3 -5.39 15.80 17.44
N ASP A 4 -6.62 15.32 17.28
CA ASP A 4 -7.02 13.96 16.92
C ASP A 4 -6.42 13.51 15.57
N VAL A 5 -5.11 13.28 15.50
CA VAL A 5 -4.44 12.67 14.34
C VAL A 5 -4.93 11.22 14.12
N PHE A 6 -5.57 10.62 15.14
CA PHE A 6 -6.01 9.22 15.15
C PHE A 6 -7.30 8.90 14.38
N LYS A 7 -8.00 9.89 13.79
CA LYS A 7 -9.28 9.65 13.07
C LYS A 7 -9.33 10.10 11.61
N MET A 8 -8.21 10.48 11.01
CA MET A 8 -8.23 10.80 9.57
C MET A 8 -8.28 9.53 8.73
N LYS A 9 -9.35 9.41 7.93
CA LYS A 9 -9.50 8.38 6.88
C LYS A 9 -8.59 8.73 5.71
N VAL A 10 -7.33 8.30 5.80
CA VAL A 10 -6.32 8.49 4.76
C VAL A 10 -6.23 7.27 3.88
N CYS A 11 -6.05 7.47 2.56
CA CYS A 11 -5.95 6.39 1.58
C CYS A 11 -4.85 5.36 1.94
N GLY A 12 -3.66 5.80 2.33
CA GLY A 12 -2.55 4.92 2.72
C GLY A 12 -2.82 4.01 3.93
N ASN A 13 -3.85 4.32 4.72
CA ASN A 13 -4.30 3.50 5.85
C ASN A 13 -5.53 2.64 5.51
N CYS A 14 -5.97 2.62 4.26
CA CYS A 14 -7.11 1.85 3.78
C CYS A 14 -6.67 0.47 3.26
N ILE A 15 -7.42 -0.59 3.59
CA ILE A 15 -7.19 -1.94 3.07
C ILE A 15 -7.38 -2.05 1.56
N ASN A 16 -8.10 -1.10 0.95
CA ASN A 16 -8.37 -1.05 -0.49
C ASN A 16 -7.34 -0.24 -1.26
N TRP A 17 -6.39 0.39 -0.59
CA TRP A 17 -5.33 1.15 -1.25
C TRP A 17 -4.13 0.24 -1.50
N ARG A 18 -3.59 0.31 -2.72
CA ARG A 18 -2.45 -0.46 -3.19
C ARG A 18 -1.41 0.55 -3.66
N PRO A 19 -0.23 0.67 -3.02
CA PRO A 19 0.79 1.61 -3.46
C PRO A 19 1.26 1.26 -4.88
N LEU A 20 1.75 2.24 -5.63
CA LEU A 20 2.58 1.95 -6.80
C LEU A 20 3.94 1.45 -6.32
N GLN A 21 4.46 0.42 -6.98
CA GLN A 21 5.79 -0.14 -6.67
C GLN A 21 6.89 0.92 -6.81
N SER A 22 6.84 1.72 -7.88
CA SER A 22 7.85 2.74 -8.19
C SER A 22 7.67 4.05 -7.41
N TYR A 23 6.46 4.34 -6.91
CA TYR A 23 6.12 5.63 -6.30
C TYR A 23 5.20 5.46 -5.08
N SER A 24 5.82 5.35 -3.91
CA SER A 24 5.15 5.10 -2.62
C SER A 24 4.18 6.18 -2.14
N SER A 25 4.27 7.38 -2.69
CA SER A 25 3.37 8.50 -2.40
C SER A 25 2.03 8.40 -3.15
N LEU A 26 1.95 7.55 -4.17
CA LEU A 26 0.78 7.32 -5.01
C LEU A 26 0.35 5.85 -4.94
N GLY A 27 -0.94 5.63 -5.15
CA GLY A 27 -1.48 4.27 -5.19
C GLY A 27 -2.87 4.21 -5.76
N LYS A 28 -3.27 3.00 -6.14
CA LYS A 28 -4.59 2.72 -6.69
C LYS A 28 -5.53 2.27 -5.58
N CYS A 29 -6.68 2.92 -5.47
CA CYS A 29 -7.79 2.39 -4.70
C CYS A 29 -8.52 1.33 -5.53
N VAL A 30 -8.45 0.05 -5.15
CA VAL A 30 -9.07 -1.04 -5.92
C VAL A 30 -10.60 -1.01 -5.85
N ALA A 31 -11.16 -0.47 -4.75
CA ALA A 31 -12.62 -0.34 -4.60
C ALA A 31 -13.22 0.80 -5.43
N CYS A 32 -12.45 1.85 -5.72
CA CYS A 32 -12.90 3.00 -6.51
C CYS A 32 -12.32 3.02 -7.93
N ASN A 33 -11.37 2.12 -8.24
CA ASN A 33 -10.58 2.10 -9.46
C ASN A 33 -9.95 3.47 -9.82
N LYS A 34 -9.39 4.17 -8.83
CA LYS A 34 -8.80 5.51 -8.99
C LYS A 34 -7.40 5.58 -8.40
N MET A 35 -6.54 6.38 -9.05
CA MET A 35 -5.26 6.79 -8.49
C MET A 35 -5.49 7.86 -7.43
N THR A 36 -4.82 7.71 -6.30
CA THR A 36 -4.96 8.56 -5.11
C THR A 36 -3.61 8.74 -4.44
N GLY A 37 -3.39 9.91 -3.87
CA GLY A 37 -2.27 10.17 -2.98
C GLY A 37 -2.39 9.38 -1.68
N ARG A 38 -1.27 8.94 -1.15
CA ARG A 38 -1.19 8.23 0.14
C ARG A 38 -1.83 9.04 1.29
N TYR A 39 -1.61 10.35 1.28
CA TYR A 39 -2.08 11.27 2.31
C TYR A 39 -3.40 11.97 1.98
N ASP A 40 -4.07 11.59 0.89
CA ASP A 40 -5.36 12.15 0.52
C ASP A 40 -6.35 11.94 1.66
N ASN A 41 -6.78 13.06 2.22
CA ASN A 41 -7.60 13.18 3.41
C ASN A 41 -9.04 13.49 2.98
N GLY A 42 -9.95 12.65 3.43
CA GLY A 42 -11.38 12.74 3.08
C GLY A 42 -12.07 11.38 3.19
N GLY A 43 -11.35 10.30 2.86
CA GLY A 43 -11.87 8.93 2.84
C GLY A 43 -12.98 8.77 1.79
N CYS A 44 -13.01 7.65 1.08
CA CYS A 44 -14.20 7.29 0.29
C CYS A 44 -15.19 6.50 1.16
N GLY A 45 -16.43 6.33 0.68
CA GLY A 45 -17.42 5.45 1.34
C GLY A 45 -16.95 4.00 1.52
N ASN A 46 -15.92 3.58 0.77
CA ASN A 46 -15.29 2.27 0.84
C ASN A 46 -14.06 2.23 1.77
N TYR A 47 -13.83 3.26 2.58
CA TYR A 47 -12.73 3.27 3.52
C TYR A 47 -12.91 2.16 4.57
N ALA A 48 -11.94 1.26 4.63
CA ALA A 48 -11.80 0.30 5.72
C ALA A 48 -10.35 0.30 6.18
N ARG A 49 -10.12 0.43 7.49
CA ARG A 49 -8.77 0.50 8.06
C ARG A 49 -8.00 -0.78 7.71
N LYS A 50 -6.76 -0.64 7.26
CA LYS A 50 -5.90 -1.80 6.98
C LYS A 50 -5.72 -2.62 8.26
N ASN A 51 -5.98 -3.92 8.15
CA ASN A 51 -5.56 -4.91 9.12
C ASN A 51 -4.69 -5.93 8.38
N LEU A 52 -3.39 -5.91 8.68
CA LEU A 52 -2.40 -6.72 7.99
C LEU A 52 -2.52 -8.21 8.33
N SER A 53 -3.19 -8.57 9.43
CA SER A 53 -3.37 -9.97 9.83
C SER A 53 -4.18 -10.81 8.83
N TYR A 54 -4.86 -10.18 7.87
CA TYR A 54 -5.62 -10.86 6.82
C TYR A 54 -4.79 -11.23 5.59
N PHE A 55 -3.52 -10.82 5.54
CA PHE A 55 -2.66 -11.02 4.37
C PHE A 55 -1.55 -12.01 4.71
N ASP A 56 -1.42 -13.05 3.87
CA ASP A 56 -0.27 -13.95 3.93
C ASP A 56 0.98 -13.29 3.32
N PHE A 57 0.80 -12.38 2.37
CA PHE A 57 1.86 -11.62 1.74
C PHE A 57 1.59 -10.11 1.81
N MET A 58 2.61 -9.36 2.17
CA MET A 58 2.57 -7.91 2.33
C MET A 58 3.74 -7.28 1.60
N TRP A 59 3.56 -6.07 1.12
CA TRP A 59 4.63 -5.29 0.52
C TRP A 59 5.30 -4.42 1.58
N CYS A 60 6.62 -4.52 1.65
CA CYS A 60 7.44 -3.67 2.50
C CYS A 60 7.89 -2.44 1.72
N MET A 61 7.29 -1.29 2.02
CA MET A 61 7.65 -0.01 1.38
C MET A 61 9.08 0.43 1.69
N THR A 62 9.61 0.02 2.84
CA THR A 62 10.97 0.34 3.27
C THR A 62 12.01 -0.49 2.52
N CYS A 63 11.72 -1.78 2.28
CA CYS A 63 12.66 -2.70 1.63
C CYS A 63 12.43 -2.83 0.12
N GLY A 64 11.28 -2.41 -0.39
CA GLY A 64 10.90 -2.61 -1.80
C GLY A 64 10.74 -4.08 -2.18
N THR A 65 10.19 -4.91 -1.28
CA THR A 65 10.00 -6.35 -1.52
C THR A 65 8.71 -6.90 -0.93
N MET A 66 8.26 -8.04 -1.47
CA MET A 66 7.16 -8.83 -0.91
C MET A 66 7.65 -9.66 0.28
N VAL A 67 6.85 -9.70 1.34
CA VAL A 67 7.17 -10.32 2.63
C VAL A 67 6.02 -11.25 3.00
N HIS A 68 6.35 -12.50 3.33
CA HIS A 68 5.37 -13.45 3.87
C HIS A 68 5.13 -13.16 5.36
N LYS A 69 3.93 -13.44 5.87
CA LYS A 69 3.55 -13.16 7.26
C LYS A 69 4.46 -13.82 8.32
N SER A 70 5.11 -14.94 7.98
CA SER A 70 6.08 -15.60 8.87
C SER A 70 7.29 -14.72 9.18
N ASP A 71 7.62 -13.80 8.28
CA ASP A 71 8.82 -12.99 8.34
C ASP A 71 8.51 -11.58 8.87
N TYR A 72 7.27 -11.35 9.34
CA TYR A 72 6.82 -10.07 9.86
C TYR A 72 7.74 -9.52 10.96
N ASP A 73 8.25 -10.38 11.83
CA ASP A 73 9.12 -10.00 12.94
C ASP A 73 10.46 -9.39 12.46
N LEU A 74 10.92 -9.77 11.26
CA LEU A 74 12.12 -9.18 10.63
C LEU A 74 11.87 -7.78 10.05
N HIS A 75 10.59 -7.39 9.95
CA HIS A 75 10.14 -6.11 9.39
C HIS A 75 9.45 -5.22 10.43
N ILE A 76 9.70 -5.46 11.73
CA ILE A 76 9.20 -4.59 12.80
C ILE A 76 9.74 -3.17 12.60
N GLY A 77 8.84 -2.19 12.54
CA GLY A 77 9.17 -0.78 12.29
C GLY A 77 9.24 -0.40 10.80
N HIS A 78 9.16 -1.37 9.88
CA HIS A 78 8.99 -1.10 8.46
C HIS A 78 7.54 -0.78 8.13
N GLU A 79 7.35 -0.05 7.04
CA GLU A 79 6.00 0.20 6.54
C GLU A 79 5.53 -0.97 5.67
N LEU A 80 4.68 -1.80 6.26
CA LEU A 80 3.98 -2.88 5.56
C LEU A 80 2.59 -2.42 5.10
N VAL A 81 2.28 -2.78 3.87
CA VAL A 81 1.02 -2.50 3.19
C VAL A 81 0.59 -3.74 2.42
N PRO A 82 -0.67 -3.81 1.96
CA PRO A 82 -1.05 -4.84 1.00
C PRO A 82 -0.18 -4.79 -0.26
N GLU A 83 -0.18 -5.88 -1.02
CA GLU A 83 0.52 -6.03 -2.31
C GLU A 83 0.47 -4.75 -3.18
N PRO A 84 1.55 -4.35 -3.86
CA PRO A 84 1.52 -3.14 -4.65
C PRO A 84 0.63 -3.32 -5.89
N TYR A 85 0.09 -2.22 -6.40
CA TYR A 85 -0.53 -2.22 -7.71
C TYR A 85 0.59 -2.19 -8.77
N ILE A 86 0.63 -3.25 -9.58
CA ILE A 86 1.46 -3.31 -10.79
C ILE A 86 0.62 -2.70 -11.90
N ASP A 87 1.11 -1.60 -12.49
CA ASP A 87 0.45 -0.97 -13.63
C ASP A 87 0.60 -1.88 -14.85
N PRO A 88 -0.50 -2.36 -15.46
CA PRO A 88 -0.45 -3.27 -16.61
C PRO A 88 0.25 -2.67 -17.82
N ASP A 89 0.29 -1.34 -17.94
CA ASP A 89 1.00 -0.63 -19.02
C ASP A 89 2.51 -0.49 -18.72
N LEU A 90 2.91 -0.71 -17.47
CA LEU A 90 4.31 -0.80 -17.05
C LEU A 90 4.81 -2.25 -17.20
N HIS A 91 4.42 -2.90 -18.29
CA HIS A 91 4.94 -4.21 -18.70
C HIS A 91 6.42 -4.03 -19.06
N GLU A 92 7.26 -4.22 -18.04
CA GLU A 92 8.68 -4.55 -18.08
C GLU A 92 9.37 -4.39 -19.45
N GLU A 93 10.12 -3.30 -19.62
CA GLU A 93 11.26 -3.25 -20.54
C GLU A 93 12.42 -4.15 -20.05
N THR A 94 12.12 -5.38 -19.61
CA THR A 94 13.15 -6.36 -19.27
C THR A 94 13.28 -7.33 -20.44
N TYR A 95 13.72 -6.81 -21.59
CA TYR A 95 14.26 -7.68 -22.64
C TYR A 95 15.48 -8.40 -22.05
N ALA A 96 15.41 -9.72 -22.12
CA ALA A 96 16.43 -10.67 -21.73
C ALA A 96 17.82 -10.19 -22.16
N VAL A 97 18.74 -10.09 -21.21
CA VAL A 97 20.17 -10.12 -21.52
C VAL A 97 20.53 -11.59 -21.62
N ASP A 98 20.73 -12.06 -22.85
CA ASP A 98 21.33 -13.35 -23.20
C ASP A 98 22.78 -13.42 -22.68
#